data_AF-A0A925RML3-F1
#
_entry.id   AF-A0A925RML3-F1
#
_cell.length_a   1.000
_cell.length_b   1.000
_cell.length_c   1.000
_cell.angle_alpha   90.00
_cell.angle_beta   90.00
_cell.angle_gamma   90.00
#
_symmetry.space_group_name_H-M   'P 1'
#
loop_
_entity.id
_entity.type
_entity.pdbx_description
1 polymer ?
#
loop_
_entity_poly.entity_id
_entity_poly.type
_entity_poly.pdbx_seq_one_letter_code
_entity_poly.pdbx_strand_id
1 'polypeptide(L)'
;MVPVPDARVTTPGLTGVAIDPAPAISLGESQPLTVAGTFEGGTRAAVTTGLTWESSAPAVATVNEAGVVTAVAAGAVKITVTTGGLRAELDLAVVLRVFGDDYGAGLGYAPFGGSTNEPAVDASEKHAGTAALRVEVPATGYTGGAFTTAEIHPLTGFTAISFWARASKPATLNVVGFGNDAATVLVACEWNAVPLTTTWTRYTVPIPRADTLAGTHGLFHIAEGSDEGAYTLWLDDVQYETPAAGAIGPASPAIATETVTRAVGETAPINGAAVTYAVGGANQTIATARRYFTFRSSDEAIATVDADGVVTARANGTATITAKLGTIDAIGVLTVQVGP
;
A
#
# COMPACT_ATOMS: atom_id res chain seq x y z
N MET A 1 39.61 -1.28 66.74
CA MET A 1 38.64 -1.42 65.63
C MET A 1 38.62 -0.09 64.89
N VAL A 2 39.17 -0.07 63.67
CA VAL A 2 39.04 1.09 62.76
C VAL A 2 37.72 0.90 62.00
N PRO A 3 36.83 1.90 61.88
CA PRO A 3 35.62 1.76 61.09
C PRO A 3 36.01 1.63 59.62
N VAL A 4 35.55 0.58 58.95
CA VAL A 4 35.63 0.50 57.48
C VAL A 4 34.63 1.53 56.94
N PRO A 5 35.04 2.47 56.07
CA PRO A 5 34.11 3.40 55.47
C PRO A 5 33.14 2.61 54.60
N ASP A 6 31.85 2.77 54.90
CA ASP A 6 30.77 2.18 54.15
C ASP A 6 30.88 2.68 52.70
N ALA A 7 31.18 1.77 51.77
CA ALA A 7 31.31 2.11 50.37
C ALA A 7 29.93 2.56 49.89
N ARG A 8 29.70 3.88 49.83
CA ARG A 8 28.50 4.43 49.23
C ARG A 8 28.43 3.91 47.80
N VAL A 9 27.49 3.01 47.55
CA VAL A 9 27.09 2.64 46.19
C VAL A 9 26.48 3.90 45.58
N THR A 10 27.28 4.66 44.85
CA THR A 10 26.79 5.75 44.01
C THR A 10 26.00 5.10 42.88
N THR A 11 24.74 5.46 42.72
CA THR A 11 23.96 5.05 41.56
C THR A 11 24.68 5.56 40.31
N PRO A 12 25.09 4.68 39.37
CA PRO A 12 25.75 5.11 38.15
C PRO A 12 24.89 6.16 37.41
N GLY A 13 25.49 7.24 36.92
CA GLY A 13 24.79 8.25 36.15
C GLY A 13 24.26 7.70 34.82
N LEU A 14 23.12 8.21 34.34
CA LEU A 14 22.61 7.88 33.00
C LEU A 14 23.40 8.66 31.94
N THR A 15 23.93 7.97 30.94
CA THR A 15 24.80 8.55 29.88
C THR A 15 24.22 8.42 28.47
N GLY A 16 23.22 7.56 28.27
CA GLY A 16 22.54 7.41 26.98
C GLY A 16 21.14 6.83 27.10
N VAL A 17 20.31 7.05 26.09
CA VAL A 17 18.94 6.54 26.02
C VAL A 17 18.58 6.13 24.58
N ALA A 18 17.77 5.08 24.44
CA ALA A 18 17.23 4.60 23.17
C ALA A 18 15.78 4.12 23.38
N ILE A 19 14.96 4.20 22.33
CA ILE A 19 13.58 3.71 22.30
C ILE A 19 13.56 2.39 21.52
N ASP A 20 12.80 1.41 22.02
CA ASP A 20 12.48 0.16 21.31
C ASP A 20 10.95 -0.02 21.27
N PRO A 21 10.39 0.13 20.06
CA PRO A 21 9.59 -0.92 19.42
C PRO A 21 9.99 -1.13 17.93
N ALA A 22 9.17 -1.90 17.20
CA ALA A 22 9.21 -1.99 15.74
C ALA A 22 9.01 -0.62 15.04
N PRO A 23 9.61 -0.38 13.87
CA PRO A 23 9.52 0.90 13.15
C PRO A 23 8.15 1.16 12.51
N ALA A 24 7.21 0.22 12.60
CA ALA A 24 5.86 0.36 12.06
C ALA A 24 4.81 -0.21 13.01
N ILE A 25 3.62 0.42 13.01
CA ILE A 25 2.43 0.01 13.77
C ILE A 25 1.23 -0.02 12.84
N SER A 26 0.33 -0.99 13.00
CA SER A 26 -0.88 -1.06 12.18
C SER A 26 -1.87 0.03 12.61
N LEU A 27 -2.56 0.61 11.63
CA LEU A 27 -3.59 1.61 11.85
C LEU A 27 -4.63 1.13 12.89
N GLY A 28 -4.93 1.97 13.88
CA GLY A 28 -5.87 1.66 14.97
C GLY A 28 -5.26 0.86 16.14
N GLU A 29 -4.07 0.28 15.99
CA GLU A 29 -3.42 -0.46 17.06
C GLU A 29 -2.73 0.46 18.08
N SER A 30 -2.44 -0.11 19.25
CA SER A 30 -1.62 0.55 20.27
C SER A 30 -0.47 -0.35 20.70
N GLN A 31 0.70 0.24 20.94
CA GLN A 31 1.90 -0.47 21.30
C GLN A 31 2.64 0.25 22.44
N PRO A 32 2.97 -0.45 23.55
CA PRO A 32 3.86 0.12 24.57
C PRO A 32 5.29 0.20 24.04
N LEU A 33 5.92 1.36 24.24
CA LEU A 33 7.33 1.58 23.97
C LEU A 33 8.16 1.23 25.20
N THR A 34 9.37 0.71 24.97
CA THR A 34 10.35 0.54 26.04
C THR A 34 11.53 1.49 25.83
N VAL A 35 12.15 1.91 26.94
CA VAL A 35 13.29 2.82 26.93
C VAL A 35 14.48 2.13 27.56
N ALA A 36 15.55 1.96 26.78
CA ALA A 36 16.81 1.41 27.25
C ALA A 36 17.78 2.54 27.62
N GLY A 37 18.21 2.57 28.89
CA GLY A 37 19.22 3.48 29.40
C GLY A 37 20.61 2.85 29.38
N THR A 38 21.63 3.64 29.01
CA THR A 38 23.04 3.29 29.21
C THR A 38 23.56 4.09 30.39
N PHE A 39 24.19 3.43 31.35
CA PHE A 39 24.69 4.04 32.58
C PHE A 39 26.22 4.10 32.58
N GLU A 40 26.79 4.94 33.45
CA GLU A 40 28.23 4.97 33.74
C GLU A 40 28.75 3.55 34.02
N GLY A 41 29.91 3.19 33.45
CA GLY A 41 30.42 1.82 33.48
C GLY A 41 29.82 0.90 32.40
N GLY A 42 28.92 1.39 31.56
CA GLY A 42 28.44 0.71 30.34
C GLY A 42 27.25 -0.23 30.55
N THR A 43 26.72 -0.34 31.76
CA THR A 43 25.53 -1.18 32.04
C THR A 43 24.31 -0.65 31.30
N ARG A 44 23.51 -1.55 30.72
CA ARG A 44 22.23 -1.24 30.09
C ARG A 44 21.07 -1.74 30.93
N ALA A 45 20.07 -0.91 31.16
CA ALA A 45 18.85 -1.28 31.89
C ALA A 45 17.65 -0.46 31.40
N ALA A 46 16.43 -0.97 31.63
CA ALA A 46 15.21 -0.25 31.29
C ALA A 46 15.05 1.01 32.17
N VAL A 47 14.63 2.11 31.55
CA VAL A 47 14.24 3.35 32.24
C VAL A 47 12.73 3.44 32.21
N THR A 48 12.09 3.46 33.38
CA THR A 48 10.63 3.39 33.52
C THR A 48 10.02 4.60 34.21
N THR A 49 10.83 5.54 34.69
CA THR A 49 10.39 6.74 35.40
C THR A 49 11.11 7.98 34.89
N GLY A 50 10.51 9.16 35.08
CA GLY A 50 11.08 10.42 34.59
C GLY A 50 11.18 10.49 33.07
N LEU A 51 10.30 9.78 32.36
CA LEU A 51 10.16 9.84 30.91
C LEU A 51 9.14 10.92 30.56
N THR A 52 9.49 11.77 29.60
CA THR A 52 8.55 12.69 28.95
C THR A 52 8.48 12.36 27.48
N TRP A 53 7.27 12.06 26.99
CA TRP A 53 7.02 11.62 25.62
C TRP A 53 6.41 12.75 24.78
N GLU A 54 6.78 12.78 23.51
CA GLU A 54 6.24 13.72 22.53
C GLU A 54 6.06 13.04 21.17
N SER A 55 4.95 13.34 20.50
CA SER A 55 4.73 12.98 19.10
C SER A 55 4.83 14.24 18.25
N SER A 56 5.63 14.18 17.19
CA SER A 56 5.73 15.26 16.19
C SER A 56 4.45 15.44 15.36
N ALA A 57 3.58 14.44 15.30
CA ALA A 57 2.31 14.49 14.56
C ALA A 57 1.23 13.66 15.28
N PRO A 58 0.57 14.20 16.32
CA PRO A 58 -0.48 13.51 17.07
C PRO A 58 -1.68 13.06 16.22
N ALA A 59 -1.91 13.70 15.07
CA ALA A 59 -2.93 13.29 14.10
C ALA A 59 -2.57 12.00 13.33
N VAL A 60 -1.30 11.61 13.31
CA VAL A 60 -0.79 10.36 12.69
C VAL A 60 -0.65 9.28 13.76
N ALA A 61 0.05 9.57 14.86
CA ALA A 61 0.07 8.71 16.05
C ALA A 61 0.24 9.53 17.33
N THR A 62 -0.46 9.15 18.39
CA THR A 62 -0.32 9.74 19.72
C THR A 62 0.61 8.89 20.58
N VAL A 63 1.20 9.47 21.63
CA VAL A 63 1.92 8.75 22.68
C VAL A 63 1.46 9.30 24.03
N ASN A 64 1.06 8.42 24.95
CA ASN A 64 0.62 8.84 26.28
C ASN A 64 1.79 8.89 27.29
N GLU A 65 1.51 9.34 28.52
CA GLU A 65 2.52 9.46 29.58
C GLU A 65 3.17 8.13 29.97
N ALA A 66 2.48 7.00 29.77
CA ALA A 66 3.01 5.66 30.01
C ALA A 66 3.88 5.14 28.85
N GLY A 67 4.08 5.93 27.79
CA GLY A 67 4.83 5.52 26.60
C GLY A 67 4.06 4.55 25.71
N VAL A 68 2.72 4.52 25.78
CA VAL A 68 1.91 3.75 24.83
C VAL A 68 1.59 4.63 23.64
N VAL A 69 2.02 4.16 22.46
CA VAL A 69 1.69 4.78 21.18
C VAL A 69 0.38 4.23 20.65
N THR A 70 -0.46 5.08 20.06
CA THR A 70 -1.68 4.68 19.36
C THR A 70 -1.66 5.23 17.93
N ALA A 71 -1.83 4.36 16.94
CA ALA A 71 -1.87 4.71 15.52
C ALA A 71 -3.23 5.30 15.14
N VAL A 72 -3.24 6.52 14.58
CA VAL A 72 -4.46 7.29 14.29
C VAL A 72 -4.75 7.40 12.80
N ALA A 73 -3.72 7.70 12.01
CA ALA A 73 -3.85 7.86 10.56
C ALA A 73 -2.56 7.45 9.85
N ALA A 74 -2.66 7.12 8.56
CA ALA A 74 -1.51 6.83 7.72
C ALA A 74 -0.47 7.96 7.73
N GLY A 75 0.81 7.59 7.74
CA GLY A 75 1.92 8.54 7.65
C GLY A 75 3.11 8.12 8.51
N ALA A 76 4.17 8.93 8.42
CA ALA A 76 5.35 8.79 9.28
C ALA A 76 5.29 9.84 10.39
N VAL A 77 5.73 9.44 11.58
CA VAL A 77 5.76 10.29 12.77
C VAL A 77 7.00 9.98 13.58
N LYS A 78 7.62 11.02 14.11
CA LYS A 78 8.72 10.90 15.06
C LYS A 78 8.18 10.93 16.48
N ILE A 79 8.44 9.88 17.24
CA ILE A 79 8.19 9.81 18.69
C ILE A 79 9.50 10.12 19.41
N THR A 80 9.43 11.05 20.36
CA THR A 80 10.58 11.49 21.16
C THR A 80 10.35 11.12 22.62
N VAL A 81 11.40 10.63 23.28
CA VAL A 81 11.46 10.55 24.74
C VAL A 81 12.60 11.39 25.29
N THR A 82 12.35 12.09 26.40
CA THR A 82 13.38 12.80 27.16
C THR A 82 13.41 12.33 28.61
N THR A 83 14.61 12.18 29.15
CA THR A 83 14.83 11.76 30.55
C THR A 83 16.23 12.16 31.02
N GLY A 84 16.36 12.72 32.23
CA GLY A 84 17.65 13.11 32.79
C GLY A 84 18.47 14.07 31.92
N GLY A 85 17.82 14.89 31.08
CA GLY A 85 18.48 15.77 30.11
C GLY A 85 18.94 15.10 28.80
N LEU A 86 18.71 13.78 28.66
CA LEU A 86 18.96 13.02 27.44
C LEU A 86 17.71 12.94 26.56
N ARG A 87 17.90 12.65 25.28
CA ARG A 87 16.86 12.55 24.25
C ARG A 87 17.09 11.32 23.39
N ALA A 88 16.02 10.59 23.07
CA ALA A 88 16.00 9.60 22.01
C ALA A 88 14.78 9.81 21.11
N GLU A 89 14.90 9.36 19.87
CA GLU A 89 13.87 9.48 18.84
C GLU A 89 13.64 8.14 18.16
N LEU A 90 12.40 7.91 17.76
CA LEU A 90 11.94 6.78 16.98
C LEU A 90 11.19 7.33 15.78
N ASP A 91 11.63 6.98 14.57
CA ASP A 91 10.85 7.19 13.36
C ASP A 91 9.88 6.00 13.22
N LEU A 92 8.58 6.30 13.31
CA LEU A 92 7.49 5.34 13.30
C LEU A 92 6.61 5.55 12.06
N ALA A 93 6.28 4.48 11.36
CA ALA A 93 5.31 4.49 10.27
C ALA A 93 3.97 3.88 10.72
N VAL A 94 2.87 4.53 10.39
CA VAL A 94 1.53 3.92 10.47
C VAL A 94 1.22 3.27 9.13
N VAL A 95 0.97 1.97 9.16
CA VAL A 95 0.70 1.11 7.98
C VAL A 95 -0.66 0.45 8.12
N LEU A 96 -1.24 -0.07 7.04
CA LEU A 96 -2.36 -1.00 7.11
C LEU A 96 -1.90 -2.35 6.57
N ARG A 97 -1.80 -3.35 7.44
CA ARG A 97 -1.34 -4.69 7.08
C ARG A 97 -2.47 -5.49 6.44
N VAL A 98 -2.19 -6.02 5.25
CA VAL A 98 -2.99 -7.07 4.62
C VAL A 98 -2.45 -8.44 5.04
N PHE A 99 -1.13 -8.60 5.04
CA PHE A 99 -0.45 -9.80 5.52
C PHE A 99 0.89 -9.42 6.13
N GLY A 100 1.20 -9.97 7.31
CA GLY A 100 2.53 -9.88 7.92
C GLY A 100 3.05 -11.29 8.17
N ASP A 101 2.74 -11.83 9.34
CA ASP A 101 2.98 -13.25 9.69
C ASP A 101 1.71 -14.10 9.63
N ASP A 102 0.57 -13.41 9.64
CA ASP A 102 -0.78 -13.93 9.50
C ASP A 102 -1.58 -12.88 8.73
N TYR A 103 -2.81 -13.21 8.38
CA TYR A 103 -3.74 -12.25 7.81
C TYR A 103 -3.96 -11.08 8.78
N GLY A 104 -4.06 -9.87 8.23
CA GLY A 104 -4.57 -8.73 8.98
C GLY A 104 -5.92 -9.02 9.62
N ALA A 105 -6.22 -8.35 10.73
CA ALA A 105 -7.47 -8.56 11.44
C ALA A 105 -8.68 -8.31 10.53
N GLY A 106 -9.66 -9.23 10.58
CA GLY A 106 -10.92 -9.08 9.85
C GLY A 106 -10.80 -9.28 8.32
N LEU A 107 -9.72 -9.89 7.85
CA LEU A 107 -9.55 -10.19 6.43
C LEU A 107 -10.15 -11.54 6.03
N GLY A 108 -10.71 -11.57 4.83
CA GLY A 108 -11.10 -12.75 4.10
C GLY A 108 -10.36 -12.87 2.77
N TYR A 109 -10.55 -13.99 2.09
CA TYR A 109 -10.08 -14.21 0.74
C TYR A 109 -11.25 -14.61 -0.16
N ALA A 110 -11.38 -13.95 -1.31
CA ALA A 110 -12.40 -14.20 -2.30
C ALA A 110 -11.73 -14.68 -3.60
N PRO A 111 -11.80 -15.97 -3.95
CA PRO A 111 -11.18 -16.49 -5.16
C PRO A 111 -11.86 -15.91 -6.40
N PHE A 112 -11.06 -15.59 -7.43
CA PHE A 112 -11.61 -15.21 -8.73
C PHE A 112 -12.13 -16.45 -9.48
N GLY A 113 -13.04 -16.23 -10.43
CA GLY A 113 -13.66 -17.30 -11.20
C GLY A 113 -12.61 -18.17 -11.89
N GLY A 114 -12.63 -19.48 -11.60
CA GLY A 114 -11.69 -20.45 -12.18
C GLY A 114 -10.37 -20.60 -11.42
N SER A 115 -10.16 -19.91 -10.29
CA SER A 115 -9.01 -20.18 -9.42
C SER A 115 -9.02 -21.63 -8.93
N THR A 116 -7.85 -22.27 -8.94
CA THR A 116 -7.69 -23.70 -8.60
C THR A 116 -7.26 -23.94 -7.16
N ASN A 117 -6.82 -22.90 -6.45
CA ASN A 117 -6.41 -22.97 -5.05
C ASN A 117 -6.54 -21.61 -4.36
N GLU A 118 -6.24 -21.61 -3.06
CA GLU A 118 -6.22 -20.42 -2.22
C GLU A 118 -4.83 -20.26 -1.57
N PRO A 119 -4.42 -19.03 -1.24
CA PRO A 119 -3.21 -18.78 -0.48
C PRO A 119 -3.22 -19.45 0.90
N ALA A 120 -2.04 -19.80 1.41
CA ALA A 120 -1.85 -20.41 2.72
C ALA A 120 -0.70 -19.73 3.47
N VAL A 121 -0.72 -19.81 4.79
CA VAL A 121 0.41 -19.36 5.62
C VAL A 121 1.50 -20.44 5.62
N ASP A 122 2.75 -20.04 5.36
CA ASP A 122 3.92 -20.90 5.38
C ASP A 122 4.92 -20.41 6.42
N ALA A 123 5.00 -21.10 7.56
CA ALA A 123 5.93 -20.77 8.64
C ALA A 123 7.39 -21.18 8.37
N SER A 124 7.65 -21.91 7.28
CA SER A 124 9.01 -22.32 6.91
C SER A 124 9.76 -21.24 6.12
N GLU A 125 9.03 -20.39 5.40
CA GLU A 125 9.58 -19.26 4.63
C GLU A 125 9.11 -17.91 5.16
N LYS A 126 9.97 -16.90 5.02
CA LYS A 126 9.71 -15.50 5.42
C LYS A 126 10.80 -14.56 4.94
N HIS A 127 10.45 -13.30 4.77
CA HIS A 127 11.39 -12.18 4.74
C HIS A 127 11.65 -11.67 6.16
N ALA A 128 10.58 -11.45 6.95
CA ALA A 128 10.64 -10.98 8.33
C ALA A 128 9.71 -11.80 9.25
N GLY A 129 9.82 -11.63 10.56
CA GLY A 129 8.93 -12.30 11.51
C GLY A 129 9.05 -13.83 11.54
N THR A 130 7.96 -14.53 11.28
CA THR A 130 7.71 -15.95 11.54
C THR A 130 7.12 -16.71 10.35
N ALA A 131 6.47 -16.06 9.37
CA ALA A 131 5.85 -16.74 8.23
C ALA A 131 5.72 -15.85 6.99
N ALA A 132 5.39 -16.47 5.85
CA ALA A 132 5.02 -15.79 4.61
C ALA A 132 3.69 -16.32 4.07
N LEU A 133 3.05 -15.53 3.22
CA LEU A 133 1.89 -15.94 2.44
C LEU A 133 2.38 -16.74 1.23
N ARG A 134 1.99 -18.01 1.15
CA ARG A 134 2.32 -18.92 0.05
C ARG A 134 1.17 -19.04 -0.94
N VAL A 135 1.50 -18.94 -2.21
CA VAL A 135 0.58 -19.11 -3.33
C VAL A 135 1.16 -20.17 -4.27
N GLU A 136 0.41 -21.22 -4.54
CA GLU A 136 0.82 -22.27 -5.46
C GLU A 136 0.32 -21.96 -6.87
N VAL A 137 1.24 -21.68 -7.79
CA VAL A 137 0.89 -21.52 -9.21
C VAL A 137 0.78 -22.91 -9.84
N PRO A 138 -0.39 -23.29 -10.38
CA PRO A 138 -0.61 -24.64 -10.85
C PRO A 138 0.15 -24.93 -12.15
N ALA A 139 0.41 -26.20 -12.43
CA ALA A 139 0.99 -26.62 -13.71
C ALA A 139 0.02 -26.42 -14.90
N THR A 140 -1.28 -26.42 -14.63
CA THR A 140 -2.34 -26.14 -15.60
C THR A 140 -3.44 -25.34 -14.94
N GLY A 141 -3.91 -24.29 -15.62
CA GLY A 141 -5.01 -23.46 -15.16
C GLY A 141 -4.51 -22.15 -14.55
N TYR A 142 -5.06 -21.80 -13.41
CA TYR A 142 -5.00 -20.45 -12.88
C TYR A 142 -5.12 -20.43 -11.36
N THR A 143 -4.45 -19.49 -10.70
CA THR A 143 -4.68 -19.12 -9.30
C THR A 143 -4.87 -17.62 -9.16
N GLY A 144 -5.80 -17.19 -8.31
CA GLY A 144 -5.99 -15.77 -8.05
C GLY A 144 -7.25 -15.46 -7.25
N GLY A 145 -7.30 -14.24 -6.75
CA GLY A 145 -8.35 -13.78 -5.86
C GLY A 145 -7.97 -12.50 -5.15
N ALA A 146 -8.94 -11.99 -4.39
CA ALA A 146 -8.84 -10.75 -3.64
C ALA A 146 -8.82 -11.02 -2.14
N PHE A 147 -7.91 -10.38 -1.43
CA PHE A 147 -7.98 -10.17 0.01
C PHE A 147 -9.01 -9.09 0.29
N THR A 148 -10.06 -9.47 0.98
CA THR A 148 -11.21 -8.63 1.26
C THR A 148 -11.36 -8.34 2.73
N THR A 149 -12.13 -7.32 3.07
CA THR A 149 -12.44 -6.96 4.45
C THR A 149 -13.91 -6.59 4.59
N ALA A 150 -14.50 -6.88 5.75
CA ALA A 150 -15.82 -6.37 6.11
C ALA A 150 -15.76 -4.95 6.70
N GLU A 151 -14.59 -4.53 7.17
CA GLU A 151 -14.37 -3.23 7.80
C GLU A 151 -13.87 -2.22 6.77
N ILE A 152 -14.49 -1.04 6.72
CA ILE A 152 -14.01 0.03 5.84
C ILE A 152 -12.85 0.75 6.50
N HIS A 153 -11.66 0.62 5.91
CA HIS A 153 -10.44 1.28 6.38
C HIS A 153 -10.29 2.68 5.77
N PRO A 154 -9.76 3.68 6.50
CA PRO A 154 -9.47 5.00 5.96
C PRO A 154 -8.16 4.98 5.15
N LEU A 155 -8.27 4.70 3.86
CA LEU A 155 -7.11 4.52 2.98
C LEU A 155 -6.49 5.83 2.45
N THR A 156 -7.14 6.97 2.65
CA THR A 156 -6.84 8.26 1.98
C THR A 156 -5.42 8.80 2.22
N GLY A 157 -4.74 8.38 3.28
CA GLY A 157 -3.37 8.82 3.58
C GLY A 157 -2.27 7.92 3.04
N PHE A 158 -2.59 6.74 2.49
CA PHE A 158 -1.60 5.84 1.90
C PHE A 158 -1.34 6.19 0.44
N THR A 159 -0.10 6.01 0.00
CA THR A 159 0.32 6.32 -1.38
C THR A 159 0.87 5.10 -2.12
N ALA A 160 1.04 3.97 -1.44
CA ALA A 160 1.40 2.71 -2.06
C ALA A 160 0.90 1.50 -1.27
N ILE A 161 0.86 0.37 -1.97
CA ILE A 161 0.97 -0.95 -1.36
C ILE A 161 2.39 -1.45 -1.58
N SER A 162 3.01 -1.95 -0.52
CA SER A 162 4.32 -2.59 -0.58
C SER A 162 4.22 -4.02 -0.14
N PHE A 163 5.11 -4.86 -0.66
CA PHE A 163 5.29 -6.22 -0.21
C PHE A 163 6.69 -6.71 -0.56
N TRP A 164 7.19 -7.68 0.19
CA TRP A 164 8.30 -8.51 -0.23
C TRP A 164 7.77 -9.69 -1.00
N ALA A 165 8.44 -10.07 -2.09
CA ALA A 165 8.12 -11.30 -2.80
C ALA A 165 9.38 -12.07 -3.20
N ARG A 166 9.24 -13.39 -3.24
CA ARG A 166 10.16 -14.30 -3.92
C ARG A 166 9.38 -15.44 -4.57
N ALA A 167 9.96 -16.07 -5.58
CA ALA A 167 9.42 -17.27 -6.20
C ALA A 167 10.42 -18.44 -6.14
N SER A 168 9.93 -19.67 -6.32
CA SER A 168 10.78 -20.86 -6.36
C SER A 168 11.65 -20.94 -7.62
N LYS A 169 11.34 -20.12 -8.64
CA LYS A 169 12.13 -19.88 -9.86
C LYS A 169 11.91 -18.43 -10.34
N PRO A 170 12.77 -17.88 -11.21
CA PRO A 170 12.43 -16.65 -11.92
C PRO A 170 11.14 -16.84 -12.73
N ALA A 171 10.21 -15.90 -12.59
CA ALA A 171 8.88 -15.93 -13.21
C ALA A 171 8.37 -14.48 -13.39
N THR A 172 7.22 -14.33 -14.01
CA THR A 172 6.57 -13.05 -14.29
C THR A 172 5.12 -13.10 -13.80
N LEU A 173 4.89 -12.63 -12.57
CA LEU A 173 3.54 -12.57 -12.01
C LEU A 173 2.65 -11.69 -12.91
N ASN A 174 1.58 -12.28 -13.43
CA ASN A 174 0.71 -11.66 -14.42
C ASN A 174 0.08 -10.40 -13.86
N VAL A 175 -0.48 -10.46 -12.65
CA VAL A 175 -1.14 -9.32 -12.01
C VAL A 175 -0.91 -9.30 -10.51
N VAL A 176 -0.60 -8.09 -10.01
CA VAL A 176 -0.79 -7.70 -8.62
C VAL A 176 -1.56 -6.39 -8.57
N GLY A 177 -2.45 -6.23 -7.60
CA GLY A 177 -3.25 -5.01 -7.54
C GLY A 177 -4.06 -4.83 -6.27
N PHE A 178 -4.98 -3.87 -6.31
CA PHE A 178 -5.92 -3.55 -5.24
C PHE A 178 -7.23 -2.99 -5.80
N GLY A 179 -8.27 -2.84 -4.97
CA GLY A 179 -9.55 -2.27 -5.37
C GLY A 179 -10.48 -3.20 -6.15
N ASN A 180 -10.10 -4.48 -6.30
CA ASN A 180 -10.95 -5.56 -6.79
C ASN A 180 -11.29 -6.46 -5.61
N ASP A 181 -12.58 -6.72 -5.39
CA ASP A 181 -13.11 -7.52 -4.28
C ASP A 181 -13.78 -8.83 -4.75
N ALA A 182 -13.51 -9.25 -6.00
CA ALA A 182 -14.14 -10.36 -6.72
C ALA A 182 -15.63 -10.15 -7.07
N ALA A 183 -16.28 -9.11 -6.56
CA ALA A 183 -17.64 -8.73 -6.94
C ALA A 183 -17.65 -7.56 -7.94
N THR A 184 -16.70 -6.63 -7.80
CA THR A 184 -16.59 -5.42 -8.60
C THR A 184 -15.13 -5.07 -8.91
N VAL A 185 -14.94 -4.30 -9.99
CA VAL A 185 -13.62 -3.77 -10.41
C VAL A 185 -13.66 -2.25 -10.58
N LEU A 186 -14.64 -1.58 -9.97
CA LEU A 186 -14.93 -0.16 -10.21
C LEU A 186 -13.78 0.77 -9.78
N VAL A 187 -12.94 0.31 -8.87
CA VAL A 187 -11.77 1.04 -8.35
C VAL A 187 -10.48 0.21 -8.42
N ALA A 188 -10.48 -0.85 -9.22
CA ALA A 188 -9.34 -1.73 -9.38
C ALA A 188 -8.13 -1.01 -9.98
N CYS A 189 -6.95 -1.35 -9.49
CA CYS A 189 -5.66 -0.95 -10.05
C CYS A 189 -4.76 -2.18 -10.14
N GLU A 190 -4.07 -2.34 -11.26
CA GLU A 190 -3.31 -3.55 -11.60
C GLU A 190 -1.93 -3.18 -12.14
N TRP A 191 -0.88 -3.70 -11.51
CA TRP A 191 0.45 -3.77 -12.09
C TRP A 191 0.60 -5.12 -12.77
N ASN A 192 0.84 -5.08 -14.08
CA ASN A 192 0.93 -6.26 -14.93
C ASN A 192 2.37 -6.66 -15.17
N ALA A 193 2.59 -7.97 -15.38
CA ALA A 193 3.88 -8.56 -15.74
C ALA A 193 5.01 -8.18 -14.76
N VAL A 194 4.80 -8.48 -13.48
CA VAL A 194 5.74 -8.18 -12.40
C VAL A 194 6.88 -9.19 -12.40
N PRO A 195 8.13 -8.78 -12.66
CA PRO A 195 9.25 -9.71 -12.68
C PRO A 195 9.55 -10.20 -11.27
N LEU A 196 9.53 -11.52 -11.07
CA LEU A 196 9.82 -12.17 -9.79
C LEU A 196 11.25 -12.72 -9.76
N THR A 197 11.86 -12.62 -8.58
CA THR A 197 13.20 -13.14 -8.28
C THR A 197 13.13 -14.33 -7.34
N THR A 198 14.21 -15.12 -7.29
CA THR A 198 14.33 -16.22 -6.32
C THR A 198 14.77 -15.78 -4.93
N THR A 199 15.26 -14.54 -4.81
CA THR A 199 15.53 -13.84 -3.55
C THR A 199 14.37 -12.94 -3.19
N TRP A 200 14.20 -12.65 -1.89
CA TRP A 200 13.26 -11.63 -1.44
C TRP A 200 13.61 -10.27 -2.03
N THR A 201 12.65 -9.72 -2.77
CA THR A 201 12.73 -8.39 -3.38
C THR A 201 11.51 -7.59 -2.93
N ARG A 202 11.72 -6.31 -2.61
CA ARG A 202 10.63 -5.41 -2.26
C ARG A 202 10.00 -4.84 -3.51
N TYR A 203 8.68 -4.87 -3.56
CA TYR A 203 7.85 -4.28 -4.61
C TYR A 203 6.99 -3.15 -4.03
N THR A 204 6.67 -2.17 -4.86
CA THR A 204 5.84 -1.03 -4.48
C THR A 204 4.86 -0.76 -5.61
N VAL A 205 3.56 -0.77 -5.29
CA VAL A 205 2.47 -0.48 -6.22
C VAL A 205 1.90 0.88 -5.84
N PRO A 206 2.16 1.95 -6.61
CA PRO A 206 1.63 3.28 -6.32
C PRO A 206 0.09 3.31 -6.35
N ILE A 207 -0.50 4.07 -5.43
CA ILE A 207 -1.94 4.34 -5.37
C ILE A 207 -2.20 5.67 -6.09
N PRO A 208 -2.89 5.68 -7.26
CA PRO A 208 -3.00 6.92 -8.02
C PRO A 208 -3.82 8.02 -7.36
N ARG A 209 -4.90 7.63 -6.69
CA ARG A 209 -5.74 8.51 -5.87
C ARG A 209 -6.41 7.68 -4.78
N ALA A 210 -5.92 7.84 -3.55
CA ALA A 210 -6.41 7.04 -2.42
C ALA A 210 -7.84 7.38 -2.01
N ASP A 211 -8.33 8.58 -2.32
CA ASP A 211 -9.73 8.97 -2.11
C ASP A 211 -10.72 8.17 -2.97
N THR A 212 -10.29 7.70 -4.14
CA THR A 212 -11.08 6.80 -4.99
C THR A 212 -11.31 5.44 -4.33
N LEU A 213 -10.48 5.04 -3.36
CA LEU A 213 -10.62 3.78 -2.62
C LEU A 213 -11.59 3.87 -1.43
N ALA A 214 -12.21 5.03 -1.18
CA ALA A 214 -13.16 5.17 -0.09
C ALA A 214 -14.30 4.13 -0.20
N GLY A 215 -14.46 3.31 0.84
CA GLY A 215 -15.49 2.27 0.88
C GLY A 215 -15.14 1.00 0.10
N THR A 216 -13.92 0.84 -0.42
CA THR A 216 -13.51 -0.41 -1.06
C THR A 216 -13.40 -1.55 -0.04
N HIS A 217 -13.80 -2.75 -0.45
CA HIS A 217 -13.59 -3.97 0.32
C HIS A 217 -12.38 -4.77 -0.16
N GLY A 218 -11.89 -4.54 -1.38
CA GLY A 218 -10.76 -5.25 -1.97
C GLY A 218 -9.43 -4.57 -1.67
N LEU A 219 -8.65 -5.13 -0.74
CA LEU A 219 -7.42 -4.52 -0.24
C LEU A 219 -6.17 -4.93 -1.03
N PHE A 220 -6.13 -6.15 -1.54
CA PHE A 220 -5.02 -6.64 -2.34
C PHE A 220 -5.52 -7.79 -3.21
N HIS A 221 -4.99 -7.97 -4.41
CA HIS A 221 -5.30 -9.12 -5.22
C HIS A 221 -4.09 -9.55 -6.05
N ILE A 222 -4.13 -10.82 -6.43
CA ILE A 222 -3.17 -11.44 -7.34
C ILE A 222 -3.93 -12.30 -8.35
N ALA A 223 -3.35 -12.44 -9.54
CA ALA A 223 -3.83 -13.35 -10.55
C ALA A 223 -2.63 -13.90 -11.32
N GLU A 224 -2.57 -15.21 -11.48
CA GLU A 224 -1.44 -15.90 -12.11
C GLU A 224 -1.87 -17.14 -12.89
N GLY A 225 -1.50 -17.16 -14.17
CA GLY A 225 -1.69 -18.25 -15.09
C GLY A 225 -0.59 -19.32 -15.02
N SER A 226 -0.87 -20.48 -15.62
CA SER A 226 0.09 -21.59 -15.68
C SER A 226 1.06 -21.51 -16.88
N ASP A 227 1.13 -20.39 -17.60
CA ASP A 227 1.90 -20.24 -18.84
C ASP A 227 3.41 -20.39 -18.65
N GLU A 228 3.92 -20.08 -17.46
CA GLU A 228 5.32 -20.31 -17.08
C GLU A 228 5.54 -21.68 -16.40
N GLY A 229 4.51 -22.51 -16.31
CA GLY A 229 4.48 -23.79 -15.58
C GLY A 229 4.50 -23.60 -14.05
N ALA A 230 4.30 -24.69 -13.29
CA ALA A 230 4.15 -24.59 -11.83
C ALA A 230 5.34 -23.91 -11.12
N TYR A 231 5.02 -23.14 -10.09
CA TYR A 231 5.97 -22.58 -9.14
C TYR A 231 5.25 -22.15 -7.86
N THR A 232 6.03 -21.80 -6.84
CA THR A 232 5.51 -21.29 -5.58
C THR A 232 5.92 -19.84 -5.46
N LEU A 233 4.95 -18.97 -5.20
CA LEU A 233 5.14 -17.56 -4.88
C LEU A 233 5.00 -17.39 -3.37
N TRP A 234 5.95 -16.69 -2.76
CA TRP A 234 5.83 -16.21 -1.39
C TRP A 234 5.76 -14.69 -1.37
N LEU A 235 4.84 -14.18 -0.57
CA LEU A 235 4.64 -12.76 -0.29
C LEU A 235 4.79 -12.55 1.22
N ASP A 236 5.40 -11.45 1.62
CA ASP A 236 5.57 -11.10 3.03
C ASP A 236 5.46 -9.57 3.21
N ASP A 237 5.05 -9.13 4.39
CA ASP A 237 4.77 -7.73 4.74
C ASP A 237 3.93 -6.99 3.68
N VAL A 238 2.83 -7.60 3.23
CA VAL A 238 1.86 -6.96 2.32
C VAL A 238 1.10 -5.89 3.08
N GLN A 239 1.35 -4.63 2.76
CA GLN A 239 0.80 -3.51 3.52
C GLN A 239 0.58 -2.26 2.67
N TYR A 240 -0.41 -1.47 3.05
CA TYR A 240 -0.49 -0.07 2.62
C TYR A 240 0.46 0.77 3.45
N GLU A 241 1.18 1.66 2.78
CA GLU A 241 2.14 2.56 3.41
C GLU A 241 2.25 3.90 2.70
N THR A 242 3.00 4.81 3.30
CA THR A 242 3.42 6.08 2.69
C THR A 242 4.94 6.08 2.60
N PRO A 243 5.51 5.64 1.47
CA PRO A 243 6.96 5.62 1.30
C PRO A 243 7.56 7.03 1.47
N ALA A 244 8.85 7.08 1.81
CA ALA A 244 9.56 8.33 1.96
C ALA A 244 9.43 9.23 0.71
N ALA A 245 9.44 10.55 0.91
CA ALA A 245 9.32 11.50 -0.19
C ALA A 245 10.35 11.23 -1.30
N GLY A 246 9.87 11.16 -2.54
CA GLY A 246 10.70 10.86 -3.72
C GLY A 246 10.88 9.38 -4.03
N ALA A 247 10.40 8.44 -3.19
CA ALA A 247 10.42 7.01 -3.50
C ALA A 247 9.52 6.64 -4.70
N ILE A 248 8.44 7.41 -4.89
CA ILE A 248 7.53 7.35 -6.03
C ILE A 248 7.60 8.68 -6.75
N GLY A 249 7.93 8.65 -8.04
CA GLY A 249 7.99 9.82 -8.90
C GLY A 249 6.61 10.44 -9.16
N PRO A 250 6.56 11.58 -9.88
CA PRO A 250 5.30 12.22 -10.23
C PRO A 250 4.43 11.30 -11.11
N ALA A 251 3.11 11.41 -10.94
CA ALA A 251 2.15 10.69 -11.76
C ALA A 251 2.14 11.20 -13.21
N SER A 252 2.18 10.28 -14.17
CA SER A 252 1.95 10.52 -15.59
C SER A 252 0.68 9.79 -16.03
N PRO A 253 -0.51 10.38 -15.86
CA PRO A 253 -1.78 9.76 -16.24
C PRO A 253 -1.96 9.71 -17.76
N ALA A 254 -2.63 8.66 -18.25
CA ALA A 254 -2.95 8.49 -19.66
C ALA A 254 -4.30 7.79 -19.88
N ILE A 255 -4.91 8.10 -21.03
CA ILE A 255 -5.95 7.33 -21.70
C ILE A 255 -5.48 6.99 -23.12
N ALA A 256 -6.13 6.04 -23.79
CA ALA A 256 -5.84 5.76 -25.19
C ALA A 256 -6.09 6.99 -26.08
N THR A 257 -5.24 7.18 -27.10
CA THR A 257 -5.54 8.10 -28.21
C THR A 257 -6.18 7.31 -29.32
N GLU A 258 -7.49 7.46 -29.47
CA GLU A 258 -8.25 6.65 -30.41
C GLU A 258 -9.43 7.42 -31.02
N THR A 259 -9.96 6.92 -32.12
CA THR A 259 -11.20 7.42 -32.72
C THR A 259 -12.22 6.29 -32.74
N VAL A 260 -13.42 6.57 -32.28
CA VAL A 260 -14.57 5.67 -32.36
C VAL A 260 -15.68 6.30 -33.20
N THR A 261 -16.28 5.51 -34.07
CA THR A 261 -17.50 5.90 -34.80
C THR A 261 -18.70 5.26 -34.12
N ARG A 262 -19.74 6.05 -33.83
CA ARG A 262 -20.96 5.58 -33.14
C ARG A 262 -22.20 6.17 -33.79
N ALA A 263 -23.27 5.38 -33.84
CA ALA A 263 -24.60 5.90 -34.13
C ALA A 263 -25.15 6.66 -32.91
N VAL A 264 -26.11 7.56 -33.13
CA VAL A 264 -26.80 8.26 -32.04
C VAL A 264 -27.43 7.26 -31.07
N GLY A 265 -27.15 7.42 -29.77
CA GLY A 265 -27.62 6.54 -28.70
C GLY A 265 -26.67 5.40 -28.35
N GLU A 266 -25.68 5.09 -29.18
CA GLU A 266 -24.67 4.08 -28.85
C GLU A 266 -23.64 4.59 -27.84
N THR A 267 -22.99 3.63 -27.18
CA THR A 267 -21.96 3.90 -26.18
C THR A 267 -20.59 3.37 -26.56
N ALA A 268 -19.54 3.96 -25.98
CA ALA A 268 -18.17 3.46 -26.04
C ALA A 268 -17.49 3.66 -24.68
N PRO A 269 -16.68 2.69 -24.20
CA PRO A 269 -15.84 2.93 -23.05
C PRO A 269 -14.61 3.76 -23.44
N ILE A 270 -14.02 4.47 -22.47
CA ILE A 270 -12.66 5.00 -22.60
C ILE A 270 -11.65 3.87 -22.37
N ASN A 271 -10.71 3.66 -23.29
CA ASN A 271 -9.69 2.63 -23.13
C ASN A 271 -8.37 3.20 -22.59
N GLY A 272 -7.49 2.31 -22.11
CA GLY A 272 -6.11 2.64 -21.75
C GLY A 272 -5.95 3.56 -20.53
N ALA A 273 -6.94 3.62 -19.64
CA ALA A 273 -6.83 4.38 -18.39
C ALA A 273 -5.71 3.79 -17.52
N ALA A 274 -4.61 4.52 -17.40
CA ALA A 274 -3.42 4.08 -16.67
C ALA A 274 -2.65 5.27 -16.11
N VAL A 275 -1.78 5.01 -15.13
CA VAL A 275 -0.88 6.02 -14.58
C VAL A 275 0.52 5.43 -14.44
N THR A 276 1.50 6.12 -15.01
CA THR A 276 2.91 5.74 -14.93
C THR A 276 3.64 6.55 -13.86
N TYR A 277 4.50 5.87 -13.11
CA TYR A 277 5.36 6.44 -12.06
C TYR A 277 6.80 5.98 -12.26
N ALA A 278 7.77 6.80 -11.84
CA ALA A 278 9.12 6.29 -11.61
C ALA A 278 9.20 5.67 -10.20
N VAL A 279 9.45 4.37 -10.10
CA VAL A 279 9.59 3.62 -8.83
C VAL A 279 10.93 2.89 -8.86
N GLY A 280 11.79 3.14 -7.87
CA GLY A 280 13.13 2.53 -7.84
C GLY A 280 14.00 2.87 -9.06
N GLY A 281 13.73 3.99 -9.74
CA GLY A 281 14.44 4.42 -10.96
C GLY A 281 13.91 3.83 -12.26
N ALA A 282 12.89 2.97 -12.23
CA ALA A 282 12.24 2.40 -13.42
C ALA A 282 10.81 2.95 -13.57
N ASN A 283 10.34 3.06 -14.83
CA ASN A 283 8.95 3.40 -15.08
C ASN A 283 8.05 2.18 -14.83
N GLN A 284 7.06 2.39 -13.98
CA GLN A 284 6.04 1.40 -13.63
C GLN A 284 4.67 1.97 -14.00
N THR A 285 3.95 1.27 -14.88
CA THR A 285 2.60 1.64 -15.31
C THR A 285 1.57 0.82 -14.56
N ILE A 286 0.67 1.51 -13.88
CA ILE A 286 -0.48 0.93 -13.19
C ILE A 286 -1.69 1.10 -14.11
N ALA A 287 -2.27 -0.02 -14.55
CA ALA A 287 -3.58 -0.01 -15.20
C ALA A 287 -4.63 0.32 -14.13
N THR A 288 -5.60 1.17 -14.45
CA THR A 288 -6.53 1.70 -13.45
C THR A 288 -7.96 1.62 -13.97
N ALA A 289 -8.91 1.46 -13.05
CA ALA A 289 -10.30 1.75 -13.34
C ALA A 289 -10.48 3.23 -13.72
N ARG A 290 -11.51 3.53 -14.51
CA ARG A 290 -11.77 4.89 -15.01
C ARG A 290 -12.14 5.89 -13.92
N ARG A 291 -12.65 5.41 -12.78
CA ARG A 291 -13.06 6.25 -11.63
C ARG A 291 -11.93 7.05 -10.98
N TYR A 292 -10.68 6.72 -11.26
CA TYR A 292 -9.54 7.53 -10.82
C TYR A 292 -9.50 8.90 -11.54
N PHE A 293 -10.16 8.99 -12.70
CA PHE A 293 -10.14 10.16 -13.57
C PHE A 293 -11.43 10.97 -13.49
N THR A 294 -11.30 12.25 -13.83
CA THR A 294 -12.43 13.10 -14.22
C THR A 294 -12.39 13.27 -15.73
N PHE A 295 -13.55 13.12 -16.39
CA PHE A 295 -13.65 13.22 -17.84
C PHE A 295 -14.39 14.49 -18.27
N ARG A 296 -14.05 14.99 -19.45
CA ARG A 296 -14.69 16.18 -20.04
C ARG A 296 -14.90 15.96 -21.53
N SER A 297 -16.11 16.24 -22.00
CA SER A 297 -16.40 16.36 -23.43
C SER A 297 -16.10 17.78 -23.93
N SER A 298 -15.59 17.89 -25.15
CA SER A 298 -15.49 19.17 -25.85
C SER A 298 -16.86 19.73 -26.26
N ASP A 299 -17.85 18.85 -26.47
CA ASP A 299 -19.22 19.20 -26.83
C ASP A 299 -20.20 18.12 -26.35
N GLU A 300 -20.90 18.39 -25.25
CA GLU A 300 -21.88 17.48 -24.65
C GLU A 300 -23.16 17.33 -25.48
N ALA A 301 -23.43 18.21 -26.44
CA ALA A 301 -24.53 18.03 -27.37
C ALA A 301 -24.24 16.92 -28.39
N ILE A 302 -22.97 16.62 -28.65
CA ILE A 302 -22.52 15.57 -29.57
C ILE A 302 -22.21 14.28 -28.82
N ALA A 303 -21.47 14.35 -27.71
CA ALA A 303 -21.16 13.18 -26.88
C ALA A 303 -20.98 13.55 -25.40
N THR A 304 -21.59 12.78 -24.51
CA THR A 304 -21.43 12.91 -23.05
C THR A 304 -20.60 11.76 -22.49
N VAL A 305 -19.97 11.94 -21.34
CA VAL A 305 -19.20 10.90 -20.64
C VAL A 305 -19.60 10.88 -19.16
N ASP A 306 -19.80 9.70 -18.58
CA ASP A 306 -20.11 9.55 -17.16
C ASP A 306 -18.86 9.29 -16.29
N ALA A 307 -19.07 9.15 -14.98
CA ALA A 307 -17.98 8.91 -14.02
C ALA A 307 -17.31 7.53 -14.16
N ASP A 308 -17.99 6.58 -14.79
CA ASP A 308 -17.45 5.25 -15.12
C ASP A 308 -16.72 5.26 -16.46
N GLY A 309 -16.59 6.43 -17.10
CA GLY A 309 -15.95 6.65 -18.38
C GLY A 309 -16.67 5.95 -19.54
N VAL A 310 -18.00 5.81 -19.43
CA VAL A 310 -18.87 5.40 -20.52
C VAL A 310 -19.30 6.66 -21.29
N VAL A 311 -18.96 6.69 -22.57
CA VAL A 311 -19.28 7.77 -23.48
C VAL A 311 -20.56 7.42 -24.23
N THR A 312 -21.51 8.34 -24.31
CA THR A 312 -22.76 8.19 -25.07
C THR A 312 -22.82 9.18 -26.23
N ALA A 313 -23.03 8.69 -27.45
CA ALA A 313 -23.26 9.51 -28.63
C ALA A 313 -24.68 10.13 -28.60
N ARG A 314 -24.78 11.44 -28.85
CA ARG A 314 -26.01 12.23 -28.70
C ARG A 314 -26.54 12.80 -30.00
N ALA A 315 -25.66 13.34 -30.85
CA ALA A 315 -26.05 13.98 -32.11
C ALA A 315 -24.92 13.90 -33.13
N ASN A 316 -25.25 13.94 -34.42
CA ASN A 316 -24.28 13.91 -35.51
C ASN A 316 -23.24 15.02 -35.35
N GLY A 317 -21.97 14.66 -35.49
CA GLY A 317 -20.86 15.58 -35.29
C GLY A 317 -19.61 14.87 -34.74
N THR A 318 -18.64 15.67 -34.29
CA THR A 318 -17.42 15.15 -33.68
C THR A 318 -17.19 15.85 -32.34
N ALA A 319 -16.92 15.07 -31.29
CA ALA A 319 -16.49 15.57 -29.99
C ALA A 319 -15.25 14.80 -29.52
N THR A 320 -14.45 15.43 -28.68
CA THR A 320 -13.31 14.78 -28.02
C THR A 320 -13.56 14.65 -26.53
N ILE A 321 -13.15 13.52 -25.95
CA ILE A 321 -13.15 13.30 -24.51
C ILE A 321 -11.71 13.33 -23.99
N THR A 322 -11.46 14.19 -23.01
CA THR A 322 -10.18 14.31 -22.29
C THR A 322 -10.35 13.87 -20.83
N ALA A 323 -9.26 13.48 -20.17
CA ALA A 323 -9.27 13.03 -18.77
C ALA A 323 -8.27 13.79 -17.91
N LYS A 324 -8.53 13.88 -16.59
CA LYS A 324 -7.57 14.34 -15.58
C LYS A 324 -7.50 13.38 -14.40
N LEU A 325 -6.29 13.12 -13.90
CA LEU A 325 -6.06 12.51 -12.59
C LEU A 325 -5.93 13.64 -11.55
N GLY A 326 -6.99 13.91 -10.79
CA GLY A 326 -7.06 15.09 -9.94
C GLY A 326 -6.88 16.36 -10.77
N THR A 327 -5.77 17.07 -10.58
CA THR A 327 -5.44 18.30 -11.33
C THR A 327 -4.55 18.06 -12.56
N ILE A 328 -4.01 16.86 -12.73
CA ILE A 328 -3.04 16.53 -13.78
C ILE A 328 -3.79 16.10 -15.05
N ASP A 329 -3.54 16.78 -16.16
CA ASP A 329 -4.08 16.38 -17.46
C ASP A 329 -3.50 15.03 -17.90
N ALA A 330 -4.38 14.10 -18.29
CA ALA A 330 -3.98 12.83 -18.85
C ALA A 330 -3.50 13.00 -20.28
N ILE A 331 -2.47 12.25 -20.65
CA ILE A 331 -2.05 12.10 -22.04
C ILE A 331 -3.13 11.31 -22.78
N GLY A 332 -3.42 11.73 -24.01
CA GLY A 332 -4.34 11.06 -24.92
C GLY A 332 -5.72 11.68 -24.99
N VAL A 333 -6.49 11.22 -25.98
CA VAL A 333 -7.80 11.77 -26.32
C VAL A 333 -8.64 10.72 -27.04
N LEU A 334 -9.89 10.57 -26.62
CA LEU A 334 -10.88 9.80 -27.37
C LEU A 334 -11.63 10.74 -28.30
N THR A 335 -11.54 10.53 -29.60
CA THR A 335 -12.34 11.25 -30.60
C THR A 335 -13.59 10.43 -30.91
N VAL A 336 -14.77 11.02 -30.73
CA VAL A 336 -16.06 10.40 -31.01
C VAL A 336 -16.63 11.03 -32.27
N GLN A 337 -16.76 10.23 -33.32
CA GLN A 337 -17.44 10.62 -34.55
C GLN A 337 -18.85 10.03 -34.54
N VAL A 338 -19.86 10.89 -34.47
CA VAL A 338 -21.26 10.50 -34.45
C VAL A 338 -21.85 10.68 -35.83
N GLY A 339 -22.33 9.58 -36.40
CA GLY A 339 -22.97 9.53 -37.71
C GLY A 339 -24.39 8.94 -37.62
N PRO A 340 -25.14 9.00 -38.73
CA PRO A 340 -26.44 8.34 -38.84
C PRO A 340 -26.35 6.81 -38.66
#